data_AF-A0A4S5CJG3-F1
#
_entry.id   AF-A0A4S5CJG3-F1
#
_cell.length_a   1.000
_cell.length_b   1.000
_cell.length_c   1.000
_cell.angle_alpha   90.00
_cell.angle_beta   90.00
_cell.angle_gamma   90.00
#
_symmetry.space_group_name_H-M   'P 1'
#
loop_
_entity.id
_entity.type
_entity.pdbx_description
1 polymer ?
#
loop_
_entity_poly.entity_id
_entity_poly.type
_entity_poly.pdbx_seq_one_letter_code
_entity_poly.pdbx_strand_id
1 'polypeptide(L)' 'MCRRCRLGWVEQPFTLPRYQRCGLASAGLAALRAEHPGLAWHTLGGHFDDSEPFWTAAGTGIPGGYQQRDICPHVTAGG' A
#
# COMPACT_ATOMS: atom_id res chain seq x y z
N MET A 1 -1.37 -4.41 -9.75
CA MET A 1 -2.79 -4.00 -9.56
C MET A 1 -3.72 -4.96 -10.31
N CYS A 2 -4.95 -5.14 -9.83
CA CYS A 2 -6.00 -5.92 -10.47
C CYS A 2 -7.23 -5.04 -10.74
N ARG A 3 -7.46 -4.66 -12.00
CA ARG A 3 -8.62 -3.84 -12.39
C ARG A 3 -9.95 -4.59 -12.26
N ARG A 4 -9.94 -5.91 -12.47
CA ARG A 4 -11.14 -6.76 -12.34
C ARG A 4 -11.70 -6.74 -10.91
N CYS A 5 -10.82 -6.80 -9.91
CA CYS A 5 -11.21 -6.71 -8.50
C CYS A 5 -11.20 -5.28 -7.96
N ARG A 6 -10.73 -4.30 -8.75
CA ARG A 6 -10.46 -2.94 -8.32
C ARG A 6 -9.51 -2.87 -7.11
N LEU A 7 -8.44 -3.65 -7.14
CA LEU A 7 -7.45 -3.74 -6.05
C LEU A 7 -6.06 -3.28 -6.53
N GLY A 8 -5.42 -2.40 -5.75
CA GLY A 8 -4.02 -2.01 -5.89
C GLY A 8 -3.20 -2.49 -4.71
N TRP A 9 -1.88 -2.69 -4.91
CA TRP A 9 -1.00 -3.07 -3.82
C TRP A 9 0.39 -2.46 -3.94
N VAL A 10 1.05 -2.30 -2.79
CA VAL A 10 2.47 -1.94 -2.67
C VAL A 10 3.20 -3.10 -2.00
N GLU A 11 4.19 -3.67 -2.70
CA GLU A 11 4.98 -4.82 -2.23
C GLU A 11 6.10 -4.40 -1.29
N GLN A 12 6.99 -3.52 -1.78
CA GLN A 12 8.24 -3.19 -1.10
C GLN A 12 8.47 -1.67 -1.16
N PRO A 13 7.82 -0.87 -0.29
CA PRO A 13 8.13 0.54 -0.21
C PRO A 13 9.58 0.72 0.27
N PHE A 14 10.37 1.49 -0.47
CA PHE A 14 11.77 1.77 -0.12
C PHE A 14 12.05 3.27 -0.15
N THR A 15 12.88 3.71 0.79
CA THR A 15 13.51 5.02 0.72
C THR A 15 14.91 4.96 1.33
N LEU A 16 15.76 5.90 0.95
CA LEU A 16 17.10 6.02 1.53
C LEU A 16 16.99 6.41 3.02
N PRO A 17 17.89 5.92 3.90
CA PRO A 17 17.81 6.18 5.34
C PRO A 17 17.66 7.65 5.72
N ARG A 18 18.34 8.55 4.99
CA ARG A 18 18.27 10.00 5.19
C ARG A 18 16.89 10.63 4.96
N TYR A 19 15.98 9.92 4.32
CA TYR A 19 14.61 10.36 4.05
C TYR A 19 13.56 9.55 4.83
N GLN A 20 13.99 8.66 5.71
CA GLN A 20 13.06 8.00 6.62
C GLN A 20 12.44 9.03 7.57
N ARG A 21 11.21 8.76 8.03
CA ARG A 21 10.45 9.63 8.94
C ARG A 21 10.11 11.02 8.36
N CYS A 22 10.32 11.25 7.07
CA CYS A 22 9.90 12.48 6.36
C CYS A 22 8.47 12.39 5.76
N GLY A 23 7.67 11.41 6.16
CA GLY A 23 6.30 11.23 5.64
C GLY A 23 6.22 10.69 4.20
N LEU A 24 7.32 10.24 3.61
CA LEU A 24 7.35 9.77 2.21
C LEU A 24 6.40 8.61 1.93
N ALA A 25 6.21 7.70 2.88
CA ALA A 25 5.28 6.59 2.73
C ALA A 25 3.83 7.08 2.57
N SER A 26 3.41 8.03 3.41
CA SER A 26 2.09 8.66 3.32
C SER A 26 1.94 9.46 2.04
N ALA A 27 2.96 10.23 1.66
CA ALA A 27 2.93 11.01 0.42
C ALA A 27 2.82 10.10 -0.82
N GLY A 28 3.61 9.03 -0.87
CA GLY A 28 3.57 8.05 -1.96
C GLY A 28 2.22 7.32 -2.02
N LEU A 29 1.68 6.90 -0.87
CA LEU A 29 0.35 6.26 -0.82
C LEU A 29 -0.75 7.23 -1.27
N ALA A 30 -0.69 8.50 -0.89
CA ALA A 30 -1.65 9.51 -1.36
C ALA A 30 -1.57 9.73 -2.88
N ALA A 31 -0.36 9.82 -3.43
CA ALA A 31 -0.14 9.97 -4.88
C ALA A 31 -0.69 8.78 -5.67
N LEU A 32 -0.38 7.54 -5.24
CA LEU A 32 -0.90 6.32 -5.87
C LEU A 32 -2.44 6.30 -5.93
N ARG A 33 -3.10 6.79 -4.89
CA ARG A 33 -4.57 6.87 -4.86
C ARG A 33 -5.12 7.93 -5.80
N ALA A 34 -4.45 9.07 -5.89
CA ALA A 34 -4.82 10.14 -6.81
C ALA A 34 -4.68 9.71 -8.29
N GLU A 35 -3.60 8.98 -8.61
CA GLU A 35 -3.31 8.49 -9.96
C GLU A 35 -4.23 7.32 -10.39
N HIS A 36 -4.78 6.59 -9.42
CA HIS A 36 -5.61 5.41 -9.68
C HIS A 36 -6.94 5.46 -8.90
N PRO A 37 -7.84 6.38 -9.27
CA PRO A 37 -9.13 6.50 -8.63
C PRO A 37 -9.97 5.23 -8.83
N GLY A 38 -10.77 4.88 -7.83
CA GLY A 38 -11.67 3.72 -7.88
C GLY A 38 -11.02 2.37 -7.57
N LEU A 39 -9.71 2.32 -7.31
CA LEU A 39 -9.04 1.16 -6.71
C LEU A 39 -9.05 1.26 -5.18
N ALA A 40 -9.34 0.14 -4.52
CA ALA A 40 -9.00 -0.05 -3.12
C ALA A 40 -7.51 -0.44 -3.03
N TRP A 41 -6.76 0.27 -2.20
CA TRP A 41 -5.33 0.06 -2.05
C TRP A 41 -5.04 -0.74 -0.78
N HIS A 42 -4.25 -1.78 -0.95
CA HIS A 42 -3.77 -2.67 0.10
C HIS A 42 -2.25 -2.69 0.06
N THR A 43 -1.61 -3.28 1.05
CA THR A 43 -0.16 -3.33 1.07
C THR A 43 0.19 -4.78 1.25
N LEU A 44 0.81 -5.37 0.23
CA LEU A 44 1.18 -6.79 0.28
C LEU A 44 2.34 -7.00 1.27
N GLY A 45 3.18 -5.98 1.48
CA GLY A 45 4.09 -5.98 2.65
C GLY A 45 3.35 -6.08 3.99
N GLY A 46 2.07 -5.67 4.05
CA GLY A 46 1.19 -5.85 5.20
C GLY A 46 0.66 -7.27 5.41
N HIS A 47 1.11 -8.26 4.63
CA HIS A 47 0.91 -9.67 4.98
C HIS A 47 1.84 -10.14 6.09
N PHE A 48 2.97 -9.46 6.29
CA PHE A 48 3.81 -9.70 7.45
C PHE A 48 3.24 -8.92 8.62
N ASP A 49 2.93 -9.62 9.71
CA ASP A 49 2.39 -9.02 10.93
C ASP A 49 3.28 -7.86 11.43
N ASP A 50 4.60 -7.98 11.28
CA ASP A 50 5.58 -6.96 11.65
C ASP A 50 5.45 -5.64 10.87
N SER A 51 4.75 -5.64 9.74
CA SER A 51 4.55 -4.45 8.89
C SER A 51 3.28 -3.67 9.20
N GLU A 52 2.37 -4.22 10.02
CA GLU A 52 1.12 -3.54 10.41
C GLU A 52 1.36 -2.14 11.01
N PRO A 53 2.32 -1.91 11.93
CA PRO A 53 2.54 -0.59 12.52
C PRO A 53 2.98 0.45 11.48
N PHE A 54 3.83 0.03 10.52
CA PHE A 54 4.29 0.90 9.44
C PHE A 54 3.13 1.33 8.55
N TRP A 55 2.29 0.40 8.12
CA TRP A 55 1.18 0.70 7.22
C TRP A 55 0.05 1.47 7.89
N THR A 56 -0.20 1.21 9.18
CA THR A 56 -1.13 1.99 10.00
C THR A 56 -0.69 3.46 10.08
N ALA A 57 0.60 3.70 10.35
CA ALA A 57 1.15 5.06 10.34
C ALA A 57 1.07 5.70 8.94
N ALA A 58 1.47 4.97 7.89
CA ALA A 58 1.47 5.48 6.52
C ALA A 58 0.06 5.84 6.01
N GLY A 59 -0.96 5.05 6.38
CA GLY A 59 -2.34 5.25 5.98
C GLY A 59 -3.12 6.27 6.81
N THR A 60 -2.53 6.84 7.87
CA THR A 60 -3.20 7.83 8.72
C THR A 60 -3.60 9.07 7.91
N GLY A 61 -4.87 9.46 7.96
CA GLY A 61 -5.41 10.61 7.23
C GLY A 61 -5.64 10.38 5.72
N ILE A 62 -5.38 9.16 5.22
CA ILE A 62 -5.62 8.81 3.82
C ILE A 62 -6.96 8.07 3.72
N PRO A 63 -7.94 8.57 2.93
CA PRO A 63 -9.23 7.92 2.78
C PRO A 63 -9.08 6.45 2.35
N GLY A 64 -9.65 5.52 3.11
CA GLY A 64 -9.53 4.08 2.91
C GLY A 64 -8.34 3.41 3.61
N GLY A 65 -7.42 4.18 4.21
CA GLY A 65 -6.42 3.74 5.18
C GLY A 65 -5.56 2.54 4.77
N TYR A 66 -5.00 1.88 5.78
CA TYR A 66 -4.48 0.52 5.68
C TYR A 66 -5.55 -0.47 6.13
N GLN A 67 -5.75 -1.52 5.34
CA GLN A 67 -6.52 -2.69 5.73
C GLN A 67 -5.84 -3.92 5.14
N GLN A 68 -5.43 -4.85 6.00
CA GLN A 68 -4.92 -6.16 5.62
C GLN A 68 -6.04 -6.96 4.92
N ARG A 69 -5.72 -7.60 3.80
CA ARG A 69 -6.66 -8.42 3.02
C ARG A 69 -5.89 -9.54 2.34
N ASP A 70 -6.59 -10.62 1.99
CA ASP A 70 -6.02 -11.71 1.22
C ASP A 70 -5.50 -11.25 -0.16
N ILE A 71 -4.45 -11.92 -0.64
CA ILE A 71 -3.91 -11.72 -1.98
C ILE A 71 -5.02 -11.98 -3.00
N CYS A 72 -5.20 -11.06 -3.94
CA CYS A 72 -6.19 -11.23 -4.99
C CYS A 72 -5.79 -12.42 -5.90
N PRO A 73 -6.67 -13.40 -6.15
CA PRO A 73 -6.31 -14.61 -6.92
C PRO A 73 -6.02 -14.34 -8.39
N HIS A 74 -6.45 -13.19 -8.92
CA HIS A 74 -6.11 -12.74 -10.28
C HIS A 74 -4.71 -12.14 -10.38
N VAL A 75 -4.07 -11.95 -9.23
CA VAL A 75 -2.68 -11.54 -9.12
C VAL A 75 -1.92 -12.84 -8.97
N THR A 76 -1.43 -13.38 -10.07
CA THR A 76 -0.41 -14.40 -10.00
C THR A 76 0.77 -13.77 -9.27
N ALA A 77 1.14 -14.34 -8.11
CA ALA A 77 2.45 -14.10 -7.52
C ALA A 77 3.48 -14.41 -8.61
N GLY A 78 4.04 -13.38 -9.22
CA GLY A 78 4.66 -13.52 -10.52
C GLY A 78 5.69 -12.42 -10.77
N GLY A 79 6.94 -12.76 -10.44
CA GLY A 79 8.15 -12.21 -11.04
C GLY A 79 8.77 -11.03 -10.33
#